data_AF-A0A6J8BX89-F1
#
_entry.id   AF-A0A6J8BX89-F1
#
_cell.length_a   1.000
_cell.length_b   1.000
_cell.length_c   1.000
_cell.angle_alpha   90.00
_cell.angle_beta   90.00
_cell.angle_gamma   90.00
#
_symmetry.space_group_name_H-M   'P 1'
#
loop_
_entity.id
_entity.type
_entity.pdbx_description
1 polymer ?
#
loop_
_entity_poly.entity_id
_entity_poly.type
_entity_poly.pdbx_seq_one_letter_code
_entity_poly.pdbx_strand_id
1 'polypeptide(L)'
;MYYQLSKVCNAVVHYIYWCVKRFHLKEKLLRHCVLSYIHELHHECTHLLDYNKHQTQHYQTSELWYRQIKGQLEQVRALSAMYCIDNKFKVIYGSQHGNLESSWQSLKSYLDKTVQDLFHIEKDELQNRKLEYVWDDRLGCFDDKDRCAQKVEMMIDTLKKIVHNFKENRQNRSLDHITEQLHMFRKNSLQEICVTTQSIIEKCHKNAQRQFDKFNEWYHSAVEMRCSTDSIEKDLLQIEMSHQKPFVEKLRKTSDDVVQSLTDIKCALKNHGVLSNGVLDKADSLSPKGCSLSSPKEFVLQLNNGFEESNKLMEETQRAFSQNNKMLTELTHQMSELNYMDKG
;
A
#
# COMPACT_ATOMS: atom_id res chain seq x y z
N MET A 1 -34.25 44.74 -43.06
CA MET A 1 -33.60 44.70 -41.73
C MET A 1 -33.79 43.34 -41.04
N TYR A 2 -35.02 42.85 -40.87
CA TYR A 2 -35.32 41.61 -40.11
C TYR A 2 -34.69 40.32 -40.64
N TYR A 3 -34.55 40.15 -41.96
CA TYR A 3 -33.83 39.01 -42.52
C TYR A 3 -32.37 38.92 -42.04
N GLN A 4 -31.64 40.05 -42.02
CA GLN A 4 -30.24 40.04 -41.56
C GLN A 4 -30.16 39.74 -40.06
N LEU A 5 -31.06 40.33 -39.26
CA LEU A 5 -31.16 40.03 -37.83
C LEU A 5 -31.42 38.53 -37.59
N SER A 6 -32.39 37.93 -38.30
CA SER A 6 -32.70 36.51 -38.16
C SER A 6 -31.53 35.60 -38.53
N LYS A 7 -30.71 35.96 -39.53
CA LYS A 7 -29.48 35.22 -39.86
C LYS A 7 -28.47 35.25 -38.72
N VAL A 8 -28.28 36.42 -38.11
CA VAL A 8 -27.36 36.58 -36.97
C VAL A 8 -27.86 35.77 -35.78
N CYS A 9 -29.13 35.89 -35.41
CA CYS A 9 -29.75 35.09 -34.36
C CYS A 9 -29.59 33.59 -34.62
N ASN A 10 -29.85 33.13 -35.84
CA ASN A 10 -29.68 31.72 -36.20
C ASN A 10 -28.21 31.26 -36.03
N ALA A 11 -27.24 32.05 -36.46
CA ALA A 11 -25.83 31.75 -36.28
C ALA A 11 -25.43 31.69 -34.80
N VAL A 12 -25.90 32.63 -33.98
CA VAL A 12 -25.65 32.67 -32.53
C VAL A 12 -26.27 31.46 -31.83
N VAL A 13 -27.51 31.09 -32.15
CA VAL A 13 -28.17 29.93 -31.54
C VAL A 13 -27.48 28.62 -31.96
N HIS A 14 -27.02 28.51 -33.21
CA HIS A 14 -26.17 27.40 -33.64
C HIS A 14 -24.85 27.32 -32.85
N TYR A 15 -24.20 28.46 -32.60
CA TYR A 15 -23.01 28.50 -31.77
C TYR A 15 -23.32 28.05 -30.34
N ILE A 16 -24.42 28.52 -29.75
CA ILE A 16 -24.86 28.12 -28.41
C ILE A 16 -25.12 26.61 -28.34
N TYR A 17 -25.77 26.02 -29.35
CA TYR A 17 -25.97 24.57 -29.43
C TYR A 17 -24.65 23.79 -29.34
N TRP A 18 -23.61 24.24 -30.05
CA TRP A 18 -22.28 23.64 -29.94
C TRP A 18 -21.68 23.82 -28.55
N CYS A 19 -21.84 24.98 -27.92
CA CYS A 19 -21.40 25.21 -26.54
C CYS A 19 -22.10 24.26 -25.56
N VAL A 20 -23.43 24.11 -25.65
CA VAL A 20 -24.21 23.18 -24.80
C VAL A 20 -23.70 21.75 -24.96
N LYS A 21 -23.52 21.28 -26.20
CA LYS A 21 -22.96 19.94 -26.45
C LYS A 21 -21.57 19.76 -25.83
N ARG A 22 -20.70 20.77 -25.93
CA ARG A 22 -19.37 20.71 -25.33
C ARG A 22 -19.41 20.71 -23.80
N PHE A 23 -20.33 21.42 -23.17
CA PHE A 23 -20.52 21.35 -21.72
C PHE A 23 -20.88 19.93 -21.29
N HIS A 24 -21.94 19.37 -21.86
CA HIS A 24 -22.38 18.01 -21.54
C HIS A 24 -21.29 16.95 -21.77
N LEU A 25 -20.54 17.04 -22.87
CA LEU A 25 -19.44 16.13 -23.13
C LEU A 25 -18.34 16.23 -22.06
N LYS A 26 -17.94 17.44 -21.68
CA LYS A 26 -16.92 17.66 -20.65
C LYS A 26 -17.37 17.15 -19.28
N GLU A 27 -18.61 17.43 -18.90
CA GLU A 27 -19.19 16.95 -17.64
C GLU A 27 -19.26 15.41 -17.59
N LYS A 28 -19.65 14.78 -18.70
CA LYS A 28 -19.66 13.31 -18.82
C LYS A 28 -18.26 12.71 -18.69
N LEU A 29 -17.29 13.29 -19.39
CA LEU A 29 -15.89 12.84 -19.30
C LEU A 29 -15.35 13.02 -17.88
N LEU A 30 -15.65 14.15 -17.24
CA LEU A 30 -15.23 14.43 -15.87
C LEU A 30 -15.75 13.38 -14.88
N ARG A 31 -17.06 13.06 -14.92
CA ARG A 31 -17.64 11.98 -14.10
C ARG A 31 -16.92 10.66 -14.30
N HIS A 32 -16.69 10.29 -15.56
CA HIS A 32 -16.02 9.04 -15.89
C HIS A 32 -14.57 9.01 -15.39
N CYS A 33 -13.81 10.09 -15.56
CA CYS A 33 -12.44 10.19 -15.07
C CYS A 33 -12.38 10.11 -13.54
N VAL A 34 -13.26 10.82 -12.83
CA VAL A 34 -13.33 10.80 -11.36
C VAL A 34 -13.62 9.38 -10.85
N LEU A 35 -14.66 8.73 -11.39
CA LEU A 35 -15.02 7.38 -10.98
C LEU A 35 -13.92 6.34 -11.29
N SER A 36 -13.26 6.48 -12.45
CA SER A 36 -12.16 5.61 -12.82
C SER A 36 -10.96 5.79 -11.89
N TYR A 37 -10.66 7.03 -11.52
CA TYR A 37 -9.55 7.33 -10.60
C TYR A 37 -9.81 6.84 -9.18
N ILE A 38 -11.05 6.96 -8.69
CA ILE A 38 -11.45 6.36 -7.39
C ILE A 38 -11.23 4.86 -7.43
N HIS A 39 -11.64 4.19 -8.51
CA HIS A 39 -11.45 2.75 -8.66
C HIS A 39 -9.96 2.36 -8.67
N GLU A 40 -9.12 3.11 -9.40
CA GLU A 40 -7.66 2.91 -9.41
C GLU A 40 -7.05 3.06 -8.01
N LEU A 41 -7.39 4.14 -7.29
CA LEU A 41 -6.92 4.36 -5.92
C LEU A 41 -7.38 3.26 -4.96
N HIS A 42 -8.63 2.80 -5.04
CA HIS A 42 -9.12 1.68 -4.23
C HIS A 42 -8.31 0.39 -4.48
N HIS A 43 -7.97 0.13 -5.74
CA HIS A 43 -7.16 -1.03 -6.10
C HIS A 43 -5.75 -0.93 -5.51
N GLU A 44 -5.10 0.22 -5.63
CA GLU A 44 -3.79 0.48 -5.01
C GLU A 44 -3.83 0.34 -3.48
N CYS A 45 -4.83 0.91 -2.81
CA CYS A 45 -4.99 0.79 -1.36
C CYS A 45 -5.16 -0.67 -0.93
N THR A 46 -5.94 -1.45 -1.68
CA THR A 46 -6.12 -2.89 -1.43
C THR A 46 -4.80 -3.64 -1.60
N HIS A 47 -4.05 -3.34 -2.65
CA HIS A 47 -2.74 -3.93 -2.89
C HIS A 47 -1.75 -3.65 -1.74
N LEU A 48 -1.72 -2.41 -1.22
CA LEU A 48 -0.86 -2.07 -0.07
C LEU A 48 -1.25 -2.84 1.20
N LEU A 49 -2.54 -3.06 1.45
CA LEU A 49 -3.00 -3.88 2.57
C LEU A 49 -2.55 -5.33 2.44
N ASP A 50 -2.69 -5.91 1.25
CA ASP A 50 -2.22 -7.27 0.98
C ASP A 50 -0.69 -7.38 1.11
N TYR A 51 0.05 -6.40 0.59
CA TYR A 51 1.50 -6.36 0.72
C TYR A 51 1.95 -6.26 2.19
N ASN A 52 1.32 -5.40 2.99
CA ASN A 52 1.59 -5.30 4.42
C ASN A 52 1.21 -6.59 5.19
N LYS A 53 0.12 -7.26 4.80
CA LYS A 53 -0.26 -8.57 5.36
C LYS A 53 0.83 -9.60 5.10
N HIS A 54 1.39 -9.65 3.89
CA HIS A 54 2.52 -10.50 3.57
C HIS A 54 3.77 -10.14 4.40
N GLN A 55 4.11 -8.84 4.51
CA GLN A 55 5.23 -8.41 5.36
C GLN A 55 5.03 -8.81 6.83
N THR A 56 3.82 -8.69 7.35
CA THR A 56 3.48 -9.10 8.73
C THR A 56 3.66 -10.61 8.93
N GLN A 57 3.25 -11.45 7.97
CA GLN A 57 3.47 -12.90 8.02
C GLN A 57 4.97 -13.25 8.01
N HIS A 58 5.75 -12.58 7.17
CA HIS A 58 7.20 -12.76 7.16
C HIS A 58 7.86 -12.32 8.47
N TYR A 59 7.41 -11.20 9.03
CA TYR A 59 7.86 -10.71 10.32
C TYR A 59 7.59 -11.74 11.43
N GLN A 60 6.38 -12.30 11.51
CA GLN A 60 6.02 -13.33 12.47
C GLN A 60 6.92 -14.58 12.36
N THR A 61 7.22 -14.99 11.13
CA THR A 61 8.12 -16.14 10.90
C THR A 61 9.55 -15.82 11.32
N SER A 62 10.03 -14.61 11.01
CA SER A 62 11.34 -14.11 11.44
C SER A 62 11.44 -13.95 12.96
N GLU A 63 10.35 -13.61 13.64
CA GLU A 63 10.25 -13.53 15.09
C GLU A 63 10.52 -14.88 15.75
N LEU A 64 9.83 -15.91 15.27
CA LEU A 64 9.95 -17.26 15.81
C LEU A 64 11.39 -17.74 15.68
N TRP A 65 11.99 -17.51 14.52
CA TRP A 65 13.37 -17.88 14.25
C TRP A 65 14.36 -17.11 15.12
N TYR A 66 14.16 -15.79 15.27
CA TYR A 66 14.94 -14.95 16.17
C TYR A 66 14.89 -15.45 17.62
N ARG A 67 13.70 -15.75 18.15
CA ARG A 67 13.52 -16.28 19.51
C ARG A 67 14.25 -17.61 19.68
N GLN A 68 14.20 -18.48 18.67
CA GLN A 68 14.85 -19.78 18.70
C GLN A 68 16.38 -19.66 18.68
N ILE A 69 16.94 -18.85 17.76
CA ILE A 69 18.40 -18.59 17.71
C ILE A 69 18.88 -17.98 19.01
N LYS A 70 18.13 -17.03 19.58
CA LYS A 70 18.45 -16.40 20.86
C LYS A 70 18.56 -17.42 21.99
N GLY A 71 17.57 -18.30 22.13
CA GLY A 71 17.61 -19.37 23.14
C GLY A 71 18.78 -20.34 22.91
N GLN A 72 19.10 -20.64 21.65
CA GLN A 72 20.24 -21.48 21.33
C GLN A 72 21.57 -20.81 21.66
N LEU A 73 21.75 -19.52 21.33
CA LEU A 73 22.93 -18.74 21.71
C LEU A 73 23.15 -18.83 23.23
N GLU A 74 22.11 -18.61 24.03
CA GLU A 74 22.15 -18.72 25.49
C GLU A 74 22.60 -20.12 25.95
N GLN A 75 22.09 -21.19 25.34
CA GLN A 75 22.51 -22.57 25.61
C GLN A 75 23.99 -22.78 25.27
N VAL A 76 24.46 -22.31 24.12
CA VAL A 76 25.86 -22.51 23.74
C VAL A 76 26.81 -21.71 24.62
N ARG A 77 26.39 -20.53 25.09
CA ARG A 77 27.12 -19.78 26.11
C ARG A 77 27.24 -20.56 27.42
N ALA A 78 26.16 -21.19 27.88
CA ALA A 78 26.19 -22.00 29.10
C ALA A 78 27.14 -23.20 28.94
N LEU A 79 27.04 -23.93 27.83
CA LEU A 79 27.94 -25.05 27.51
C LEU A 79 29.40 -24.60 27.43
N SER A 80 29.69 -23.52 26.71
CA SER A 80 31.06 -23.00 26.57
C SER A 80 31.66 -22.60 27.92
N ALA A 81 30.85 -22.03 28.82
CA ALA A 81 31.27 -21.69 30.18
C ALA A 81 31.55 -22.94 31.03
N MET A 82 30.72 -23.98 30.92
CA MET A 82 30.93 -25.25 31.65
C MET A 82 32.22 -25.96 31.24
N TYR A 83 32.61 -25.86 29.96
CA TYR A 83 33.78 -26.57 29.42
C TYR A 83 35.02 -25.69 29.23
N CYS A 84 35.01 -24.45 29.74
CA CYS A 84 36.12 -23.50 29.63
C CYS A 84 36.60 -23.25 28.18
N ILE A 85 35.71 -23.34 27.19
CA ILE A 85 36.00 -23.09 25.77
C ILE A 85 35.87 -21.58 25.51
N ASP A 86 36.73 -20.78 26.16
CA ASP A 86 36.38 -19.37 26.48
C ASP A 86 36.78 -18.32 25.42
N ASN A 87 37.72 -18.60 24.50
CA ASN A 87 38.32 -17.52 23.69
C ASN A 87 37.61 -17.19 22.35
N LYS A 88 36.86 -18.11 21.74
CA LYS A 88 36.12 -17.81 20.49
C LYS A 88 34.65 -17.41 20.73
N PHE A 89 34.04 -17.89 21.80
CA PHE A 89 32.61 -17.69 22.08
C PHE A 89 32.24 -16.29 22.57
N LYS A 90 33.11 -15.65 23.36
CA LYS A 90 32.91 -14.28 23.86
C LYS A 90 32.77 -13.25 22.74
N VAL A 91 33.44 -13.45 21.60
CA VAL A 91 33.38 -12.56 20.44
C VAL A 91 32.06 -12.69 19.68
N ILE A 92 31.56 -13.91 19.50
CA ILE A 92 30.27 -14.20 18.85
C ILE A 92 29.12 -13.66 19.71
N TYR A 93 29.14 -13.93 21.01
CA TYR A 93 28.05 -13.56 21.91
C TYR A 93 27.96 -12.04 22.16
N GLY A 94 29.09 -11.35 22.34
CA GLY A 94 29.09 -9.91 22.65
C GLY A 94 28.76 -9.01 21.45
N SER A 95 29.21 -9.36 20.24
CA SER A 95 29.05 -8.52 19.05
C SER A 95 27.79 -8.82 18.24
N GLN A 96 27.34 -10.08 18.20
CA GLN A 96 26.19 -10.47 17.37
C GLN A 96 24.85 -10.36 18.12
N HIS A 97 24.80 -10.69 19.41
CA HIS A 97 23.54 -10.72 20.16
C HIS A 97 22.92 -9.32 20.38
N GLY A 98 23.74 -8.30 20.68
CA GLY A 98 23.25 -6.91 20.81
C GLY A 98 22.80 -6.30 19.48
N ASN A 99 23.44 -6.71 18.39
CA ASN A 99 23.12 -6.26 17.03
C ASN A 99 21.83 -6.93 16.50
N LEU A 100 21.57 -8.19 16.89
CA LEU A 100 20.36 -8.93 16.50
C LEU A 100 19.10 -8.38 17.19
N GLU A 101 19.15 -8.14 18.50
CA GLU A 101 18.04 -7.56 19.29
C GLU A 101 17.67 -6.15 18.82
N SER A 102 18.66 -5.28 18.60
CA SER A 102 18.41 -3.91 18.10
C SER A 102 17.84 -3.90 16.68
N SER A 103 18.32 -4.79 15.79
CA SER A 103 17.75 -4.95 14.44
C SER A 103 16.31 -5.43 14.49
N TRP A 104 16.01 -6.38 15.39
CA TRP A 104 14.66 -6.91 15.61
C TRP A 104 13.69 -5.83 16.10
N GLN A 105 14.07 -5.08 17.14
CA GLN A 105 13.27 -3.99 17.69
C GLN A 105 13.04 -2.87 16.68
N SER A 106 14.06 -2.55 15.87
CA SER A 106 13.93 -1.59 14.78
C SER A 106 12.90 -2.06 13.75
N LEU A 107 13.02 -3.29 13.23
CA LEU A 107 12.08 -3.85 12.27
C LEU A 107 10.64 -3.83 12.81
N LYS A 108 10.44 -4.20 14.08
CA LYS A 108 9.14 -4.15 14.75
C LYS A 108 8.55 -2.74 14.75
N SER A 109 9.33 -1.75 15.16
CA SER A 109 8.85 -0.37 15.26
C SER A 109 8.43 0.20 13.93
N TYR A 110 9.13 -0.14 12.83
CA TYR A 110 8.74 0.31 11.49
C TYR A 110 7.44 -0.37 11.04
N LEU A 111 7.32 -1.69 11.25
CA LEU A 111 6.10 -2.43 10.90
C LEU A 111 4.88 -1.89 11.67
N ASP A 112 5.00 -1.67 12.99
CA ASP A 112 3.91 -1.16 13.83
C ASP A 112 3.42 0.22 13.36
N LYS A 113 4.34 1.10 12.95
CA LYS A 113 4.00 2.41 12.39
C LYS A 113 3.23 2.27 11.08
N THR A 114 3.75 1.47 10.13
CA THR A 114 3.13 1.30 8.82
C THR A 114 1.75 0.64 8.90
N VAL A 115 1.53 -0.27 9.86
CA VAL A 115 0.21 -0.84 10.15
C VAL A 115 -0.78 0.24 10.62
N GLN A 116 -0.36 1.18 11.45
CA GLN A 116 -1.21 2.30 11.88
C GLN A 116 -1.57 3.22 10.70
N ASP A 117 -0.59 3.57 9.88
CA ASP A 117 -0.79 4.43 8.71
C ASP A 117 -1.77 3.76 7.71
N LEU A 118 -1.64 2.46 7.48
CA LEU A 118 -2.55 1.67 6.64
C LEU A 118 -3.96 1.52 7.22
N PHE A 119 -4.10 1.43 8.54
CA PHE A 119 -5.41 1.35 9.19
C PHE A 119 -6.27 2.58 8.88
N HIS A 120 -5.64 3.76 8.80
CA HIS A 120 -6.34 4.98 8.40
C HIS A 120 -6.86 4.91 6.96
N ILE A 121 -6.06 4.39 6.03
CA ILE A 121 -6.47 4.18 4.62
C ILE A 121 -7.63 3.19 4.52
N GLU A 122 -7.50 2.04 5.18
CA GLU A 122 -8.53 0.99 5.16
C GLU A 122 -9.87 1.52 5.68
N LYS A 123 -9.84 2.23 6.82
CA LYS A 123 -11.04 2.78 7.43
C LYS A 123 -11.65 3.91 6.60
N ASP A 124 -10.85 4.90 6.25
CA ASP A 124 -11.39 6.13 5.66
C ASP A 124 -11.77 5.93 4.19
N GLU A 125 -11.00 5.16 3.44
CA GLU A 125 -11.24 5.03 2.01
C GLU A 125 -11.93 3.71 1.62
N LEU A 126 -11.47 2.55 2.10
CA LEU A 126 -12.10 1.29 1.69
C LEU A 126 -13.45 1.03 2.39
N GLN A 127 -13.55 1.37 3.67
CA GLN A 127 -14.80 1.17 4.43
C GLN A 127 -15.74 2.37 4.31
N ASN A 128 -15.24 3.57 4.59
CA ASN A 128 -16.06 4.78 4.58
C ASN A 128 -16.20 5.42 3.21
N ARG A 129 -15.46 4.98 2.18
CA ARG A 129 -15.57 5.47 0.79
C ARG A 129 -15.52 6.99 0.69
N LYS A 130 -14.59 7.61 1.42
CA LYS A 130 -14.52 9.07 1.57
C LYS A 130 -14.51 9.79 0.23
N LEU A 131 -13.71 9.36 -0.76
CA LEU A 131 -13.70 10.02 -2.08
C LEU A 131 -15.02 9.87 -2.84
N GLU A 132 -15.72 8.74 -2.71
CA GLU A 132 -17.05 8.55 -3.31
C GLU A 132 -18.09 9.49 -2.69
N TYR A 133 -18.03 9.75 -1.38
CA TYR A 133 -18.95 10.68 -0.72
C TYR A 133 -18.62 12.14 -0.97
N VAL A 134 -17.34 12.47 -1.12
CA VAL A 134 -16.93 13.82 -1.52
C VAL A 134 -17.36 14.09 -2.96
N TRP A 135 -17.39 13.09 -3.85
CA TRP A 135 -17.94 13.27 -5.19
C TRP A 135 -19.48 13.19 -5.20
N ASP A 136 -20.15 14.12 -5.90
CA ASP A 136 -21.59 14.03 -6.17
C ASP A 136 -21.85 13.85 -7.66
N ASP A 137 -22.07 12.61 -8.06
CA ASP A 137 -22.35 12.24 -9.45
C ASP A 137 -23.71 12.77 -9.96
N ARG A 138 -24.53 13.37 -9.10
CA ARG A 138 -25.84 13.96 -9.44
C ARG A 138 -25.72 15.43 -9.86
N LEU A 139 -24.55 16.06 -9.70
CA LEU A 139 -24.31 17.45 -10.11
C LEU A 139 -24.00 17.56 -11.61
N GLY A 140 -24.22 18.74 -12.16
CA GLY A 140 -24.00 19.05 -13.58
C GLY A 140 -25.25 18.84 -14.44
N CYS A 141 -25.09 18.84 -15.76
CA CYS A 141 -26.15 18.50 -16.71
C CYS A 141 -26.07 17.04 -17.18
N PHE A 142 -27.22 16.49 -17.57
CA PHE A 142 -27.33 15.13 -18.10
C PHE A 142 -28.07 15.10 -19.43
N ASP A 143 -27.50 14.38 -20.40
CA ASP A 143 -28.06 14.29 -21.76
C ASP A 143 -29.47 13.67 -21.78
N ASP A 144 -29.70 12.65 -20.96
CA ASP A 144 -30.94 11.89 -20.87
C ASP A 144 -32.06 12.63 -20.13
N LYS A 145 -31.70 13.36 -19.05
CA LYS A 145 -32.65 14.08 -18.18
C LYS A 145 -32.90 15.52 -18.62
N ASP A 146 -31.84 16.33 -18.78
CA ASP A 146 -32.00 17.76 -19.07
C ASP A 146 -32.33 18.03 -20.53
N ARG A 147 -31.78 17.22 -21.43
CA ARG A 147 -31.96 17.30 -22.89
C ARG A 147 -31.73 18.71 -23.45
N CYS A 148 -30.75 19.44 -22.90
CA CYS A 148 -30.49 20.84 -23.26
C CYS A 148 -30.17 20.99 -24.75
N ALA A 149 -29.32 20.12 -25.30
CA ALA A 149 -28.93 20.16 -26.71
C ALA A 149 -30.15 19.94 -27.62
N GLN A 150 -31.01 18.97 -27.32
CA GLN A 150 -32.22 18.68 -28.09
C GLN A 150 -33.21 19.86 -28.04
N LYS A 151 -33.35 20.53 -26.89
CA LYS A 151 -34.18 21.74 -26.77
C LYS A 151 -33.67 22.87 -27.67
N VAL A 152 -32.36 23.11 -27.71
CA VAL A 152 -31.77 24.13 -28.59
C VAL A 152 -31.86 23.71 -30.07
N GLU A 153 -31.76 22.42 -30.37
CA GLU A 153 -31.95 21.89 -31.73
C GLU A 153 -33.35 22.17 -32.28
N MET A 154 -34.40 21.96 -31.46
CA MET A 154 -35.77 22.30 -31.84
C MET A 154 -35.95 23.81 -32.11
N MET A 155 -35.25 24.65 -31.34
CA MET A 155 -35.23 26.10 -31.54
C MET A 155 -34.55 26.49 -32.85
N ILE A 156 -33.43 25.84 -33.18
CA ILE A 156 -32.72 26.00 -34.46
C ILE A 156 -33.65 25.70 -35.63
N ASP A 157 -34.39 24.58 -35.57
CA ASP A 157 -35.27 24.21 -36.67
C ASP A 157 -36.44 25.20 -36.85
N THR A 158 -36.91 25.79 -35.76
CA THR A 158 -37.90 26.87 -35.80
C THR A 158 -37.29 28.15 -36.38
N LEU A 159 -36.06 28.50 -36.01
CA LEU A 159 -35.34 29.66 -36.55
C LEU A 159 -35.09 29.54 -38.06
N LYS A 160 -34.69 28.37 -38.55
CA LYS A 160 -34.51 28.13 -40.00
C LYS A 160 -35.78 28.48 -40.78
N LYS A 161 -36.96 28.09 -40.26
CA LYS A 161 -38.25 28.44 -40.85
C LYS A 161 -38.48 29.96 -40.83
N ILE A 162 -38.21 30.64 -39.71
CA ILE A 162 -38.36 32.10 -39.61
C ILE A 162 -37.41 32.83 -40.59
N VAL A 163 -36.14 32.43 -40.65
CA VAL A 163 -35.13 33.00 -41.57
C VAL A 163 -35.57 32.85 -43.02
N HIS A 164 -36.07 31.68 -43.40
CA HIS A 164 -36.58 31.43 -44.75
C HIS A 164 -37.76 32.36 -45.08
N ASN A 165 -38.74 32.46 -44.18
CA ASN A 165 -39.89 33.34 -44.36
C ASN A 165 -39.51 34.82 -44.44
N PHE A 166 -38.52 35.28 -43.65
CA PHE A 166 -38.02 36.65 -43.76
C PHE A 166 -37.21 36.90 -45.04
N LYS A 167 -36.62 35.85 -45.63
CA LYS A 167 -35.97 35.94 -46.95
C LYS A 167 -37.01 36.17 -48.04
N GLU A 168 -38.08 35.39 -48.04
CA GLU A 168 -39.19 35.51 -49.01
C GLU A 168 -39.89 36.86 -48.88
N ASN A 169 -40.26 37.27 -47.66
CA ASN A 169 -40.87 38.57 -47.40
C ASN A 169 -40.01 39.75 -47.85
N ARG A 170 -38.67 39.61 -47.82
CA ARG A 170 -37.75 40.65 -48.32
C ARG A 170 -37.74 40.76 -49.84
N GLN A 171 -38.03 39.67 -50.56
CA GLN A 171 -38.13 39.69 -52.01
C GLN A 171 -39.41 40.37 -52.48
N ASN A 172 -40.46 40.36 -51.64
CA ASN A 172 -41.71 41.07 -51.90
C ASN A 172 -41.54 42.58 -51.63
N ARG A 173 -41.94 43.43 -52.59
CA ARG A 173 -41.84 44.90 -52.48
C ARG A 173 -42.80 45.49 -51.43
N SER A 174 -43.93 44.83 -51.18
CA SER A 174 -44.92 45.17 -50.15
C SER A 174 -45.57 43.89 -49.64
N LEU A 175 -45.97 43.87 -48.36
CA LEU A 175 -46.72 42.77 -47.75
C LEU A 175 -48.17 43.20 -47.60
N ASP A 176 -49.12 42.27 -47.77
CA ASP A 176 -50.51 42.51 -47.40
C ASP A 176 -50.68 42.55 -45.86
N HIS A 177 -51.84 43.02 -45.40
CA HIS A 177 -52.10 43.23 -43.98
C HIS A 177 -51.93 41.95 -43.13
N ILE A 178 -52.37 40.79 -43.64
CA ILE A 178 -52.28 39.51 -42.90
C ILE A 178 -50.82 39.06 -42.82
N THR A 179 -50.09 39.18 -43.91
CA THR A 179 -48.68 38.80 -44.01
C THR A 179 -47.80 39.72 -43.16
N GLU A 180 -48.14 41.01 -43.07
CA GLU A 180 -47.48 41.96 -42.18
C GLU A 180 -47.70 41.61 -40.70
N GLN A 181 -48.93 41.26 -40.30
CA GLN A 181 -49.21 40.77 -38.94
C GLN A 181 -48.42 39.50 -38.61
N LEU A 182 -48.38 38.54 -39.55
CA LEU A 182 -47.60 37.30 -39.39
C LEU A 182 -46.08 37.58 -39.33
N HIS A 183 -45.59 38.56 -40.08
CA HIS A 183 -44.21 39.00 -40.04
C HIS A 183 -43.83 39.54 -38.65
N MET A 184 -44.70 40.38 -38.07
CA MET A 184 -44.52 40.93 -36.74
C MET A 184 -44.61 39.86 -35.65
N PHE A 185 -45.52 38.89 -35.76
CA PHE A 185 -45.58 37.75 -34.86
C PHE A 185 -44.28 36.95 -34.86
N ARG A 186 -43.76 36.60 -36.06
CA ARG A 186 -42.50 35.86 -36.20
C ARG A 186 -41.29 36.62 -35.68
N LYS A 187 -41.31 37.96 -35.74
CA LYS A 187 -40.28 38.80 -35.12
C LYS A 187 -40.27 38.62 -33.59
N ASN A 188 -41.44 38.57 -32.96
CA ASN A 188 -41.53 38.34 -31.51
C ASN A 188 -41.07 36.91 -31.16
N SER A 189 -41.46 35.90 -31.97
CA SER A 189 -40.97 34.53 -31.79
C SER A 189 -39.45 34.42 -31.93
N LEU A 190 -38.82 35.18 -32.84
CA LEU A 190 -37.36 35.23 -32.98
C LEU A 190 -36.69 35.68 -31.67
N GLN A 191 -37.22 36.72 -31.04
CA GLN A 191 -36.72 37.24 -29.76
C GLN A 191 -36.91 36.20 -28.64
N GLU A 192 -38.09 35.60 -28.54
CA GLU A 192 -38.41 34.58 -27.53
C GLU A 192 -37.47 33.37 -27.62
N ILE A 193 -37.19 32.89 -28.84
CA ILE A 193 -36.25 31.78 -29.07
C ILE A 193 -34.84 32.17 -28.59
N CYS A 194 -34.38 33.39 -28.89
CA CYS A 194 -33.06 33.84 -28.47
C CYS A 194 -32.94 33.92 -26.94
N VAL A 195 -33.96 34.48 -26.27
CA VAL A 195 -34.00 34.59 -24.81
C VAL A 195 -34.05 33.19 -24.15
N THR A 196 -34.83 32.27 -24.71
CA THR A 196 -34.93 30.91 -24.16
C THR A 196 -33.63 30.13 -24.37
N THR A 197 -33.00 30.27 -25.54
CA THR A 197 -31.68 29.67 -25.82
C THR A 197 -30.63 30.22 -24.85
N GLN A 198 -30.64 31.53 -24.60
CA GLN A 198 -29.74 32.17 -23.63
C GLN A 198 -29.95 31.59 -22.21
N SER A 199 -31.19 31.43 -21.78
CA SER A 199 -31.49 30.83 -20.48
C SER A 199 -30.97 29.39 -20.36
N ILE A 200 -31.05 28.59 -21.43
CA ILE A 200 -30.52 27.22 -21.46
C ILE A 200 -29.00 27.22 -21.26
N ILE A 201 -28.25 28.06 -21.99
CA ILE A 201 -26.79 28.08 -21.88
C ILE A 201 -26.34 28.62 -20.51
N GLU A 202 -27.04 29.61 -19.95
CA GLU A 202 -26.78 30.10 -18.60
C GLU A 202 -27.01 29.01 -17.55
N LYS A 203 -28.07 28.18 -17.69
CA LYS A 203 -28.30 27.02 -16.82
C LYS A 203 -27.16 26.00 -16.95
N CYS A 204 -26.78 25.64 -18.18
CA CYS A 204 -25.69 24.68 -18.42
C CYS A 204 -24.37 25.19 -17.82
N HIS A 205 -24.06 26.48 -18.01
CA HIS A 205 -22.86 27.09 -17.46
C HIS A 205 -22.85 27.07 -15.92
N LYS A 206 -23.97 27.44 -15.27
CA LYS A 206 -24.09 27.38 -13.80
C LYS A 206 -23.93 25.97 -13.26
N ASN A 207 -24.51 24.98 -13.94
CA ASN A 207 -24.39 23.57 -13.56
C ASN A 207 -22.95 23.06 -13.71
N ALA A 208 -22.29 23.40 -14.82
CA ALA A 208 -20.90 23.06 -15.07
C ALA A 208 -19.97 23.69 -14.04
N GLN A 209 -20.21 24.97 -13.65
CA GLN A 209 -19.44 25.63 -12.61
C GLN A 209 -19.58 24.91 -11.27
N ARG A 210 -20.80 24.56 -10.86
CA ARG A 210 -21.04 23.80 -9.61
C ARG A 210 -20.33 22.45 -9.61
N GLN A 211 -20.36 21.73 -10.74
CA GLN A 211 -19.66 20.46 -10.85
C GLN A 211 -18.15 20.64 -10.79
N PHE A 212 -17.61 21.71 -11.40
CA PHE A 212 -16.19 22.04 -11.33
C PHE A 212 -15.74 22.42 -9.92
N ASP A 213 -16.54 23.20 -9.20
CA ASP A 213 -16.25 23.56 -7.81
C ASP A 213 -16.21 22.29 -6.93
N LYS A 214 -17.15 21.35 -7.14
CA LYS A 214 -17.15 20.07 -6.44
C LYS A 214 -15.97 19.17 -6.84
N PHE A 215 -15.59 19.18 -8.12
CA PHE A 215 -14.39 18.50 -8.58
C PHE A 215 -13.14 19.03 -7.88
N ASN A 216 -13.01 20.34 -7.67
CA ASN A 216 -11.85 20.90 -6.96
C ASN A 216 -11.79 20.39 -5.52
N GLU A 217 -12.91 20.36 -4.80
CA GLU A 217 -12.96 19.80 -3.43
C GLU A 217 -12.54 18.32 -3.41
N TRP A 218 -13.08 17.52 -4.33
CA TRP A 218 -12.70 16.12 -4.50
C TRP A 218 -11.22 15.96 -4.84
N TYR A 219 -10.69 16.77 -5.77
CA TYR A 219 -9.32 16.68 -6.25
C TYR A 219 -8.30 16.89 -5.12
N HIS A 220 -8.54 17.84 -4.22
CA HIS A 220 -7.65 18.03 -3.06
C HIS A 220 -7.63 16.79 -2.16
N SER A 221 -8.80 16.21 -1.89
CA SER A 221 -8.91 14.97 -1.10
C SER A 221 -8.20 13.80 -1.79
N ALA A 222 -8.33 13.71 -3.12
CA ALA A 222 -7.73 12.65 -3.91
C ALA A 222 -6.20 12.77 -3.97
N VAL A 223 -5.67 13.99 -4.05
CA VAL A 223 -4.21 14.25 -3.99
C VAL A 223 -3.65 13.91 -2.61
N GLU A 224 -4.32 14.32 -1.54
CA GLU A 224 -3.91 13.94 -0.17
C GLU A 224 -3.85 12.42 0.01
N MET A 225 -4.87 11.72 -0.50
CA MET A 225 -4.91 10.26 -0.49
C MET A 225 -3.74 9.67 -1.28
N ARG A 226 -3.50 10.12 -2.52
CA ARG A 226 -2.39 9.64 -3.35
C ARG A 226 -1.04 9.86 -2.68
N CYS A 227 -0.80 11.04 -2.08
CA CYS A 227 0.43 11.30 -1.36
C CYS A 227 0.62 10.36 -0.15
N SER A 228 -0.46 10.03 0.57
CA SER A 228 -0.42 9.07 1.67
C SER A 228 -0.09 7.66 1.18
N THR A 229 -0.75 7.21 0.11
CA THR A 229 -0.53 5.91 -0.54
C THR A 229 0.93 5.77 -1.01
N ASP A 230 1.44 6.75 -1.75
CA ASP A 230 2.83 6.76 -2.25
C ASP A 230 3.86 6.75 -1.09
N SER A 231 3.55 7.41 0.03
CA SER A 231 4.42 7.43 1.20
C SER A 231 4.48 6.06 1.87
N ILE A 232 3.33 5.40 2.04
CA ILE A 232 3.24 4.08 2.66
C ILE A 232 3.90 3.02 1.79
N GLU A 233 3.72 3.08 0.47
CA GLU A 233 4.38 2.18 -0.47
C GLU A 233 5.91 2.24 -0.31
N LYS A 234 6.47 3.46 -0.22
CA LYS A 234 7.91 3.67 0.02
C LYS A 234 8.34 3.14 1.38
N ASP A 235 7.56 3.38 2.43
CA ASP A 235 7.86 2.88 3.78
C ASP A 235 7.87 1.34 3.79
N LEU A 236 6.89 0.68 3.15
CA LEU A 236 6.84 -0.78 3.02
C LEU A 236 8.04 -1.31 2.24
N LEU A 237 8.40 -0.70 1.11
CA LEU A 237 9.57 -1.11 0.33
C LEU A 237 10.86 -0.92 1.14
N GLN A 238 10.98 0.16 1.91
CA GLN A 238 12.11 0.42 2.78
C GLN A 238 12.20 -0.63 3.90
N ILE A 239 11.08 -1.01 4.51
CA ILE A 239 11.01 -2.10 5.49
C ILE A 239 11.57 -3.38 4.88
N GLU A 240 11.10 -3.76 3.69
CA GLU A 240 11.55 -5.00 3.05
C GLU A 240 13.06 -4.97 2.74
N MET A 241 13.53 -3.92 2.05
CA MET A 241 14.91 -3.85 1.55
C MET A 241 15.94 -3.56 2.66
N SER A 242 15.61 -2.64 3.57
CA SER A 242 16.60 -2.06 4.49
C SER A 242 16.57 -2.67 5.88
N HIS A 243 15.43 -3.25 6.28
CA HIS A 243 15.26 -3.79 7.62
C HIS A 243 15.07 -5.31 7.60
N GLN A 244 14.11 -5.81 6.82
CA GLN A 244 13.73 -7.21 6.83
C GLN A 244 14.78 -8.11 6.16
N LYS A 245 15.15 -7.85 4.90
CA LYS A 245 16.18 -8.65 4.20
C LYS A 245 17.51 -8.68 4.96
N PRO A 246 18.06 -7.55 5.45
CA PRO A 246 19.29 -7.57 6.24
C PRO A 246 19.14 -8.29 7.57
N PHE A 247 17.98 -8.20 8.22
CA PHE A 247 17.72 -8.91 9.47
C PHE A 247 17.69 -10.43 9.27
N VAL A 248 16.98 -10.92 8.24
CA VAL A 248 16.95 -12.34 7.87
C VAL A 248 18.34 -12.85 7.53
N GLU A 249 19.15 -12.06 6.80
CA GLU A 249 20.53 -12.43 6.48
C GLU A 249 21.43 -12.48 7.74
N LYS A 250 21.23 -11.58 8.71
CA LYS A 250 21.92 -11.64 10.00
C LYS A 250 21.50 -12.89 10.78
N LEU A 251 20.20 -13.20 10.84
CA LEU A 251 19.69 -14.42 11.47
C LEU A 251 20.34 -15.67 10.85
N ARG A 252 20.49 -15.69 9.52
CA ARG A 252 21.12 -16.80 8.80
C ARG A 252 22.57 -16.99 9.23
N LYS A 253 23.37 -15.93 9.17
CA LYS A 253 24.78 -15.94 9.59
C LYS A 253 24.94 -16.36 11.05
N THR A 254 24.13 -15.79 11.95
CA THR A 254 24.17 -16.15 13.36
C THR A 254 23.77 -17.61 13.56
N SER A 255 22.78 -18.13 12.83
CA SER A 255 22.42 -19.55 12.86
C SER A 255 23.61 -20.43 12.46
N ASP A 256 24.28 -20.12 11.36
CA ASP A 256 25.47 -20.86 10.89
C ASP A 256 26.62 -20.81 11.92
N ASP A 257 26.86 -19.63 12.50
CA ASP A 257 27.88 -19.45 13.53
C ASP A 257 27.58 -20.27 14.79
N VAL A 258 26.30 -20.38 15.19
CA VAL A 258 25.92 -21.22 16.33
C VAL A 258 26.05 -22.71 16.02
N VAL A 259 25.73 -23.14 14.79
CA VAL A 259 25.93 -24.54 14.35
C VAL A 259 27.41 -24.90 14.38
N GLN A 260 28.28 -24.04 13.83
CA GLN A 260 29.72 -24.27 13.84
C GLN A 260 30.24 -24.35 15.27
N SER A 261 29.81 -23.41 16.10
CA SER A 261 30.12 -23.34 17.52
C SER A 261 29.74 -24.61 18.31
N LEU A 262 28.54 -25.14 18.08
CA LEU A 262 28.12 -26.41 18.69
C LEU A 262 28.94 -27.59 18.18
N THR A 263 29.28 -27.57 16.89
CA THR A 263 30.14 -28.61 16.29
C THR A 263 31.53 -28.58 16.90
N ASP A 264 32.10 -27.40 17.12
CA ASP A 264 33.39 -27.22 17.79
C ASP A 264 33.35 -27.74 19.23
N ILE A 265 32.29 -27.42 19.98
CA ILE A 265 32.07 -27.94 21.34
C ILE A 265 31.96 -29.48 21.32
N LYS A 266 31.17 -30.03 20.39
CA LYS A 266 31.01 -31.49 20.22
C LYS A 266 32.32 -32.19 19.93
N CYS A 267 33.14 -31.61 19.04
CA CYS A 267 34.45 -32.13 18.70
C CYS A 267 35.42 -32.02 19.89
N ALA A 268 35.38 -30.91 20.63
CA ALA A 268 36.15 -30.75 21.86
C ALA A 268 35.75 -31.81 22.90
N LEU A 269 34.46 -32.08 23.07
CA LEU A 269 33.95 -33.13 23.96
C LEU A 269 34.38 -34.54 23.53
N LYS A 270 34.47 -34.82 22.23
CA LYS A 270 34.96 -36.12 21.71
C LYS A 270 36.47 -36.29 21.85
N ASN A 271 37.24 -35.21 21.68
CA ASN A 271 38.70 -35.23 21.78
C ASN A 271 39.18 -35.20 23.23
N HIS A 272 38.42 -34.55 24.12
CA HIS A 272 38.46 -34.79 25.56
C HIS A 272 37.68 -36.06 25.87
N GLY A 273 38.15 -37.21 25.37
CA GLY A 273 37.68 -38.50 25.85
C GLY A 273 37.68 -38.50 27.38
N VAL A 274 36.69 -39.20 27.98
CA VAL A 274 36.62 -39.58 29.41
C VAL A 274 37.94 -39.29 30.07
N LEU A 275 38.02 -38.27 30.93
CA LEU A 275 39.27 -37.83 31.59
C LEU A 275 40.05 -39.07 32.05
N SER A 276 40.96 -39.51 31.18
CA SER A 276 41.67 -40.77 31.31
C SER A 276 42.82 -40.46 32.24
N ASN A 277 42.58 -40.63 33.53
CA ASN A 277 43.57 -40.79 34.60
C ASN A 277 44.68 -39.72 34.71
N GLY A 278 44.53 -38.54 34.10
CA GLY A 278 45.58 -37.53 34.03
C GLY A 278 45.48 -36.34 34.98
N VAL A 279 44.45 -36.26 35.84
CA VAL A 279 44.28 -35.17 36.81
C VAL A 279 44.49 -35.69 38.24
N LEU A 280 45.60 -36.39 38.46
CA LEU A 280 46.01 -36.79 39.82
C LEU A 280 47.17 -35.96 40.38
N ASP A 281 47.86 -35.14 39.58
CA ASP A 281 49.05 -34.41 40.06
C ASP A 281 48.89 -32.90 40.23
N LYS A 282 47.68 -32.35 40.09
CA LYS A 282 47.42 -30.91 40.35
C LYS A 282 46.18 -30.61 41.18
N ALA A 283 45.65 -31.61 41.89
CA ALA A 283 44.50 -31.45 42.78
C ALA A 283 44.86 -31.04 44.22
N ASP A 284 46.15 -30.92 44.56
CA ASP A 284 46.57 -30.55 45.92
C ASP A 284 46.64 -29.03 46.19
N SER A 285 46.43 -28.17 45.18
CA SER A 285 46.58 -26.71 45.37
C SER A 285 45.30 -25.88 45.20
N LEU A 286 44.15 -26.50 44.93
CA LEU A 286 42.86 -25.81 44.88
C LEU A 286 41.77 -26.64 45.57
N SER A 287 41.90 -26.84 46.87
CA SER A 287 40.78 -27.25 47.73
C SER A 287 40.00 -26.00 48.15
N PRO A 288 38.76 -25.77 47.65
CA PRO A 288 37.83 -24.88 48.32
C PRO A 288 37.48 -25.54 49.66
N LYS A 289 37.78 -24.85 50.77
CA LYS A 289 37.26 -25.24 52.09
C LYS A 289 35.73 -25.30 52.00
N GLY A 290 35.18 -26.51 52.10
CA GLY A 290 33.74 -26.71 52.33
C GLY A 290 33.00 -27.45 51.21
N CYS A 291 33.42 -28.66 50.88
CA CYS A 291 32.47 -29.69 50.42
C CYS A 291 33.07 -31.06 50.71
N SER A 292 32.57 -31.73 51.74
CA SER A 292 32.83 -33.15 51.96
C SER A 292 32.05 -33.95 50.91
N LEU A 293 32.61 -34.08 49.72
CA LEU A 293 32.16 -35.07 48.76
C LEU A 293 33.16 -36.23 48.83
N SER A 294 32.63 -37.30 49.43
CA SER A 294 32.69 -38.70 48.98
C SER A 294 33.65 -39.07 47.84
N SER A 295 34.14 -40.32 47.94
CA SER A 295 35.29 -40.89 47.21
C SER A 295 35.46 -40.42 45.74
N PRO A 296 36.69 -40.47 45.19
CA PRO A 296 36.97 -40.16 43.78
C PRO A 296 36.01 -40.79 42.75
N LYS A 297 35.35 -41.91 43.09
CA LYS A 297 34.31 -42.53 42.27
C LYS A 297 33.01 -41.70 42.17
N GLU A 298 32.59 -41.02 43.23
CA GLU A 298 31.42 -40.14 43.22
C GLU A 298 31.67 -38.85 42.45
N PHE A 299 32.90 -38.31 42.50
CA PHE A 299 33.31 -37.20 41.66
C PHE A 299 33.33 -37.58 40.16
N VAL A 300 33.86 -38.77 39.83
CA VAL A 300 33.83 -39.30 38.45
C VAL A 300 32.40 -39.61 37.98
N LEU A 301 31.51 -40.09 38.86
CA LEU A 301 30.09 -40.30 38.55
C LEU A 301 29.36 -38.98 38.31
N GLN A 302 29.59 -37.95 39.13
CA GLN A 302 29.02 -36.61 38.91
C GLN A 302 29.52 -35.97 37.61
N LEU A 303 30.81 -36.14 37.28
CA LEU A 303 31.36 -35.70 36.01
C LEU A 303 30.74 -36.44 34.83
N ASN A 304 30.65 -37.78 34.88
CA ASN A 304 30.06 -38.58 33.81
C ASN A 304 28.57 -38.28 33.60
N ASN A 305 27.80 -38.09 34.67
CA ASN A 305 26.40 -37.66 34.58
C ASN A 305 26.29 -36.26 33.96
N GLY A 306 27.18 -35.34 34.34
CA GLY A 306 27.27 -34.02 33.71
C GLY A 306 27.65 -34.09 32.21
N PHE A 307 28.50 -35.04 31.82
CA PHE A 307 28.82 -35.31 30.42
C PHE A 307 27.63 -35.88 29.64
N GLU A 308 26.87 -36.80 30.21
CA GLU A 308 25.67 -37.35 29.56
C GLU A 308 24.56 -36.29 29.42
N GLU A 309 24.31 -35.50 30.47
CA GLU A 309 23.34 -34.40 30.42
C GLU A 309 23.74 -33.34 29.40
N SER A 310 25.03 -33.00 29.34
CA SER A 310 25.52 -32.05 28.34
C SER A 310 25.46 -32.59 26.91
N ASN A 311 25.80 -33.86 26.70
CA ASN A 311 25.66 -34.50 25.39
C ASN A 311 24.20 -34.51 24.92
N LYS A 312 23.26 -34.82 25.84
CA LYS A 312 21.83 -34.77 25.56
C LYS A 312 21.38 -33.35 25.21
N LEU A 313 21.81 -32.35 25.98
CA LEU A 313 21.51 -30.95 25.71
C LEU A 313 22.04 -30.52 24.33
N MET A 314 23.28 -30.88 24.01
CA MET A 314 23.90 -30.58 22.71
C MET A 314 23.17 -31.25 21.54
N GLU A 315 22.70 -32.48 21.69
CA GLU A 315 21.88 -33.18 20.69
C GLU A 315 20.51 -32.55 20.50
N GLU A 316 19.88 -32.09 21.58
CA GLU A 316 18.62 -31.34 21.53
C GLU A 316 18.81 -29.99 20.82
N THR A 317 19.87 -29.26 21.16
CA THR A 317 20.21 -28.01 20.48
C THR A 317 20.48 -28.24 18.98
N GLN A 318 21.21 -29.30 18.61
CA GLN A 318 21.51 -29.61 17.21
C GLN A 318 20.27 -30.05 16.40
N ARG A 319 19.32 -30.73 17.03
CA ARG A 319 18.00 -31.02 16.44
C ARG A 319 17.20 -29.74 16.19
N ALA A 320 17.16 -28.83 17.16
CA ALA A 320 16.53 -27.53 17.01
C ALA A 320 17.18 -26.70 15.88
N PHE A 321 18.50 -26.79 15.69
CA PHE A 321 19.19 -26.16 14.55
C PHE A 321 18.80 -26.72 13.19
N SER A 322 18.63 -28.04 13.11
CA SER A 322 18.19 -28.69 11.88
C SER A 322 16.77 -28.24 11.49
N GLN A 323 15.91 -27.97 12.47
CA GLN A 323 14.59 -27.37 12.24
C GLN A 323 14.69 -25.93 11.76
N ASN A 324 15.58 -25.11 12.34
CA ASN A 324 15.84 -23.75 11.87
C ASN A 324 16.26 -23.70 10.40
N ASN A 325 17.17 -24.56 9.97
CA ASN A 325 17.62 -24.59 8.57
C ASN A 325 16.48 -24.94 7.60
N LYS A 326 15.49 -25.74 8.02
CA LYS A 326 14.28 -25.99 7.23
C LYS A 326 13.41 -24.74 7.11
N MET A 327 13.13 -24.06 8.22
CA MET A 327 12.38 -22.80 8.22
C MET A 327 13.07 -21.73 7.37
N LEU A 328 14.40 -21.68 7.38
CA LEU A 328 15.24 -20.82 6.54
C LEU A 328 15.01 -21.06 5.04
N THR A 329 14.93 -22.34 4.66
CA THR A 329 14.71 -22.76 3.28
C THR A 329 13.30 -22.38 2.82
N GLU A 330 12.30 -22.56 3.69
CA GLU A 330 10.91 -22.16 3.45
C GLU A 330 10.74 -20.64 3.33
N LEU A 331 11.38 -19.86 4.21
CA LEU A 331 11.38 -18.39 4.15
C LEU A 331 12.07 -17.86 2.89
N THR A 332 13.20 -18.44 2.51
CA THR A 332 13.92 -18.06 1.28
C THR A 332 13.07 -18.35 0.05
N HIS A 333 12.32 -19.44 0.07
CA HIS A 333 11.36 -19.77 -0.98
C HIS A 333 10.20 -18.76 -1.03
N GLN A 334 9.57 -18.44 0.10
CA GLN A 334 8.50 -17.43 0.17
C GLN A 334 8.97 -16.04 -0.30
N MET A 335 10.20 -15.63 0.05
CA MET A 335 10.80 -14.39 -0.46
C MET A 335 11.03 -14.41 -1.98
N SER A 336 11.30 -15.58 -2.57
CA SER A 336 11.46 -15.71 -4.02
C SER A 336 10.13 -15.59 -4.77
N GLU A 337 9.02 -16.01 -4.15
CA GLU A 337 7.67 -15.89 -4.70
C GLU A 337 7.17 -14.44 -4.72
N LEU A 338 7.53 -13.63 -3.71
CA LEU A 338 7.20 -12.20 -3.68
C LEU A 338 7.85 -11.42 -4.85
N ASN A 339 9.11 -11.74 -5.22
CA ASN A 339 9.76 -11.10 -6.37
C ASN A 339 9.11 -11.46 -7.73
N TYR A 340 8.25 -12.48 -7.77
CA TYR A 340 7.52 -12.87 -8.98
C TYR A 340 6.22 -12.10 -9.16
N MET A 341 5.63 -11.55 -8.08
CA MET A 341 4.42 -10.72 -8.15
C MET A 341 4.72 -9.30 -8.70
N ASP A 342 5.97 -8.86 -8.64
CA ASP A 342 6.45 -7.55 -9.13
C ASP A 342 6.61 -7.46 -10.67
N LYS A 343 6.27 -8.53 -11.41
CA LYS A 343 6.35 -8.60 -12.89
C LYS A 343 5.00 -8.85 -13.59
N GLY A 344 3.89 -8.70 -12.87
CA GLY A 344 2.53 -8.93 -13.36
C GLY A 344 1.85 -7.66 -13.86
#